data_AF-A0A0G1AYI3-F1
#
_entry.id   AF-A0A0G1AYI3-F1
#
_cell.length_a   1.000
_cell.length_b   1.000
_cell.length_c   1.000
_cell.angle_alpha   90.00
_cell.angle_beta   90.00
_cell.angle_gamma   90.00
#
_symmetry.space_group_name_H-M   'P 1'
#
loop_
_entity.id
_entity.type
_entity.pdbx_description
1 polymer ?
#
loop_
_entity_poly.entity_id
_entity_poly.type
_entity_poly.pdbx_seq_one_letter_code
_entity_poly.pdbx_strand_id
1 'polypeptide(L)' 'PAQKVPILYGGSVKADNAELFVKEGGVNGLLVGSASLNPKEFIGISKAIVTKK' A
#
# COMPACT_ATOMS: atom_id res chain seq x y z
N PRO A 1 -6.79 -16.09 -16.85
CA PRO A 1 -7.57 -16.22 -15.61
C PRO A 1 -7.42 -15.00 -14.70
N ALA A 2 -8.52 -14.54 -14.09
CA ALA A 2 -8.59 -13.30 -13.32
C ALA A 2 -7.63 -13.24 -12.12
N GLN A 3 -7.14 -14.38 -11.60
CA GLN A 3 -6.23 -14.45 -10.45
C GLN A 3 -4.83 -13.85 -10.71
N LYS A 4 -4.47 -13.50 -11.94
CA LYS A 4 -3.17 -12.90 -12.26
C LYS A 4 -3.18 -11.37 -12.27
N VAL A 5 -4.35 -10.73 -12.18
CA VAL A 5 -4.47 -9.27 -12.21
C VAL A 5 -4.29 -8.72 -10.79
N PRO A 6 -3.30 -7.84 -10.54
CA PRO A 6 -3.13 -7.22 -9.24
C PRO A 6 -4.30 -6.29 -8.91
N ILE A 7 -4.89 -6.46 -7.74
CA ILE A 7 -5.89 -5.55 -7.18
C ILE A 7 -5.19 -4.59 -6.23
N LEU A 8 -5.29 -3.29 -6.50
CA LEU A 8 -4.64 -2.25 -5.70
C LEU A 8 -5.69 -1.43 -4.94
N TYR A 9 -5.39 -1.08 -3.70
CA TYR A 9 -6.20 -0.13 -2.93
C TYR A 9 -5.77 1.31 -3.23
N GLY A 10 -6.69 2.12 -3.78
CA GLY A 10 -6.44 3.52 -4.17
C GLY A 10 -7.07 4.57 -3.25
N GLY A 11 -7.46 4.19 -2.03
CA GLY A 11 -8.00 5.13 -1.06
C GLY A 11 -6.92 5.97 -0.38
N SER A 12 -7.28 6.55 0.78
CA SER A 12 -6.34 7.36 1.57
C SER A 12 -5.32 6.48 2.28
N VAL A 13 -4.13 6.38 1.70
CA VAL A 13 -3.01 5.59 2.20
C VAL A 13 -1.99 6.50 2.89
N LYS A 14 -1.59 6.09 4.09
CA LYS A 14 -0.57 6.71 4.94
C LYS A 14 0.34 5.62 5.50
N ALA A 15 1.50 6.00 6.03
CA ALA A 15 2.45 5.02 6.56
C ALA A 15 1.89 4.21 7.75
N ASP A 16 0.96 4.78 8.52
CA ASP A 16 0.33 4.16 9.68
C ASP A 16 -0.72 3.09 9.32
N ASN A 17 -1.41 3.22 8.18
CA ASN A 17 -2.52 2.35 7.78
C ASN A 17 -2.19 1.44 6.58
N ALA A 18 -1.09 1.69 5.87
CA ALA A 18 -0.68 0.95 4.68
C ALA A 18 -0.57 -0.57 4.91
N GLU A 19 -0.06 -0.98 6.08
CA GLU A 19 0.09 -2.40 6.43
C GLU A 19 -1.27 -3.12 6.49
N LEU A 20 -2.29 -2.45 7.05
CA LEU A 20 -3.60 -3.05 7.30
C LEU A 20 -4.34 -3.35 5.99
N PHE A 21 -4.22 -2.47 4.99
CA PHE A 21 -4.81 -2.70 3.67
C PHE A 21 -4.18 -3.89 2.96
N VAL A 22 -2.86 -4.03 2.99
CA VAL A 22 -2.17 -5.12 2.29
C VAL A 22 -2.34 -6.46 3.03
N LYS A 23 -2.32 -6.47 4.37
CA LYS A 23 -2.41 -7.72 5.14
C LYS A 23 -3.84 -8.19 5.38
N GLU A 24 -4.73 -7.30 5.78
CA GLU A 24 -6.11 -7.65 6.13
C GLU A 24 -7.09 -7.39 4.99
N GLY A 25 -6.83 -6.38 4.16
CA GLY A 25 -7.71 -6.00 3.06
C GLY A 25 -7.65 -6.91 1.82
N GLY A 26 -6.74 -7.89 1.79
CA GLY A 26 -6.63 -8.85 0.69
C GLY A 26 -6.23 -8.23 -0.66
N VAL A 27 -5.71 -7.00 -0.66
CA VAL A 27 -5.20 -6.34 -1.88
C VAL A 27 -3.74 -6.69 -2.11
N ASN A 28 -3.32 -6.64 -3.37
CA ASN A 28 -1.95 -6.96 -3.77
C ASN A 28 -0.99 -5.76 -3.65
N GLY A 29 -1.51 -4.56 -3.35
CA GLY A 29 -0.71 -3.37 -3.20
C GLY A 29 -1.56 -2.09 -3.06
N LEU A 30 -0.88 -0.96 -3.19
CA LEU A 30 -1.42 0.37 -2.88
C LEU A 30 -1.21 1.30 -4.08
N LEU A 31 -2.23 2.10 -4.41
CA LEU A 31 -2.15 3.21 -5.37
C LEU A 31 -2.15 4.51 -4.57
N VAL A 32 -0.94 5.01 -4.28
CA VAL A 32 -0.74 6.15 -3.36
C VAL A 32 -0.96 7.48 -4.09
N GLY A 33 -1.88 8.30 -3.55
CA GLY A 33 -2.18 9.65 -4.05
C GLY A 33 -1.21 10.72 -3.54
N SER A 34 -1.73 11.73 -2.83
CA SER A 34 -0.95 12.90 -2.36
C SER A 34 0.27 12.54 -1.51
N ALA A 35 0.22 11.45 -0.75
CA ALA A 35 1.35 10.97 0.04
C ALA A 35 2.57 10.56 -0.82
N SER A 36 2.39 10.30 -2.12
CA SER A 36 3.49 10.05 -3.05
C SER A 36 4.37 11.28 -3.31
N LEU A 37 3.84 12.48 -3.09
CA LEU A 37 4.57 13.75 -3.27
C LEU A 37 5.46 14.09 -2.07
N ASN A 38 5.32 13.37 -0.95
CA ASN A 38 6.17 13.53 0.22
C ASN A 38 7.12 12.32 0.32
N PRO A 39 8.43 12.49 0.06
CA PRO A 39 9.38 11.38 0.08
C PRO A 39 9.43 10.62 1.40
N LYS A 40 9.32 11.32 2.54
CA LYS A 40 9.35 10.68 3.86
C LYS A 40 8.13 9.78 4.07
N GLU A 41 6.96 10.28 3.70
CA GLU A 41 5.69 9.56 3.80
C GLU A 41 5.66 8.36 2.85
N PHE A 42 6.06 8.56 1.58
CA PHE A 42 6.08 7.52 0.57
C PHE A 42 7.05 6.37 0.91
N ILE A 43 8.25 6.71 1.41
CA ILE A 43 9.19 5.70 1.93
C ILE A 43 8.61 4.99 3.16
N GLY A 44 7.92 5.71 4.04
CA GLY A 44 7.21 5.13 5.18
C GLY A 44 6.19 4.08 4.74
N ILE A 45 5.33 4.41 3.77
CA ILE A 45 4.35 3.51 3.17
C ILE A 45 5.04 2.28 2.56
N SER A 46 6.09 2.47 1.76
CA SER A 46 6.82 1.36 1.14
C SER A 46 7.45 0.43 2.18
N LYS A 47 8.07 0.97 3.24
CA LYS A 47 8.65 0.16 4.33
C LYS A 47 7.58 -0.58 5.13
N ALA A 48 6.42 0.03 5.37
CA ALA A 48 5.32 -0.59 6.10
C ALA A 48 4.84 -1.90 5.44
N ILE A 49 4.89 -1.99 4.10
CA ILE A 49 4.42 -3.17 3.36
C ILE A 49 5.53 -4.19 3.04
N VAL A 50 6.81 -3.79 3.00
CA VAL A 50 7.93 -4.69 2.64
C VAL A 50 8.45 -5.52 3.82
N THR A 51 8.20 -5.11 5.08
CA THR A 51 9.01 -5.58 6.23
C THR A 51 8.49 -6.83 6.95
N LYS A 52 7.44 -7.52 6.50
CA LYS A 52 7.00 -8.77 7.15
C LYS A 52 6.64 -9.85 6.12
N LYS A 53 7.62 -10.71 5.85
CA LYS A 53 7.38 -12.10 5.44
C LYS A 53 7.35 -12.97 6.68
#